data_AF-A0AAX3P7A5-F1
#
_entry.id   AF-A0AAX3P7A5-F1
#
_cell.length_a   1.000
_cell.length_b   1.000
_cell.length_c   1.000
_cell.angle_alpha   90.00
_cell.angle_beta   90.00
_cell.angle_gamma   90.00
#
_symmetry.space_group_name_H-M   'P 1'
#
loop_
_entity.id
_entity.type
_entity.pdbx_description
1 polymer ?
#
loop_
_entity_poly.entity_id
_entity_poly.type
_entity_poly.pdbx_seq_one_letter_code
_entity_poly.pdbx_strand_id
1 'polypeptide(L)' 'MKIKSLLLFATLLLPMTPALVSAEGAPAMPLVVCQVDKAPQMLVPAYVCQWYGGSQHY' A
#
# COMPACT_ATOMS: atom_id res chain seq x y z
N MET A 1 -32.72 -20.90 -21.92
CA MET A 1 -31.51 -20.60 -22.71
C MET A 1 -31.01 -19.15 -22.60
N LYS A 2 -31.84 -18.15 -22.26
CA LYS A 2 -31.41 -16.73 -22.18
C LYS A 2 -30.29 -16.45 -21.17
N ILE A 3 -30.29 -17.12 -20.02
CA ILE A 3 -29.32 -16.84 -18.95
C ILE A 3 -27.89 -17.28 -19.32
N LYS A 4 -27.75 -18.42 -20.03
CA LYS A 4 -26.45 -18.90 -20.51
C LYS A 4 -25.85 -17.95 -21.53
N SER A 5 -26.70 -17.37 -22.40
CA SER A 5 -26.26 -16.40 -23.40
C SER A 5 -25.81 -15.08 -22.77
N LEU A 6 -26.52 -14.61 -21.74
CA LEU A 6 -26.14 -13.41 -20.96
C LEU A 6 -24.78 -13.59 -20.25
N LEU A 7 -24.57 -14.76 -19.65
CA LEU A 7 -23.30 -15.07 -18.97
C LEU A 7 -22.12 -15.13 -19.96
N LEU A 8 -22.33 -15.76 -21.13
CA LEU A 8 -21.33 -15.79 -22.21
C LEU A 8 -20.97 -14.38 -22.70
N PHE A 9 -21.98 -13.51 -22.83
CA PHE A 9 -21.76 -12.13 -23.26
C PHE A 9 -20.98 -11.32 -22.21
N ALA A 10 -21.27 -11.52 -20.92
CA ALA A 10 -20.52 -10.89 -19.83
C ALA A 10 -19.05 -11.34 -19.81
N THR A 11 -18.78 -12.64 -20.01
CA THR A 11 -17.40 -13.14 -20.07
C THR A 11 -16.62 -12.67 -21.28
N LEU A 12 -17.29 -12.41 -22.41
CA LEU A 12 -16.64 -11.91 -23.63
C LEU A 12 -16.19 -10.45 -23.51
N LEU A 13 -16.85 -9.68 -22.63
CA LEU A 13 -16.56 -8.28 -22.37
C LEU A 13 -15.54 -8.07 -21.24
N LEU A 14 -15.34 -9.06 -20.36
CA LEU A 14 -14.34 -9.03 -19.30
C LEU A 14 -12.87 -8.81 -19.77
N PRO A 15 -12.37 -9.42 -20.86
CA PRO A 15 -10.99 -9.22 -21.29
C PRO A 15 -10.74 -7.84 -21.93
N MET A 16 -11.80 -7.10 -22.29
CA MET A 16 -11.70 -5.74 -22.86
C MET A 16 -11.57 -4.67 -21.77
N THR A 17 -11.82 -5.00 -20.50
CA THR A 17 -11.42 -4.13 -19.41
C THR A 17 -9.96 -4.42 -19.11
N PRO A 18 -9.02 -3.48 -19.36
CA PRO A 18 -7.67 -3.67 -18.86
C PRO A 18 -7.82 -3.96 -17.37
N ALA A 19 -7.23 -5.05 -16.87
CA ALA A 19 -7.27 -5.37 -15.45
C ALA A 19 -6.74 -4.13 -14.72
N LEU A 20 -7.65 -3.32 -14.17
CA LEU A 20 -7.37 -1.97 -13.63
C LEU A 20 -6.55 -2.02 -12.34
N VAL A 21 -5.93 -3.16 -12.04
CA VAL A 21 -5.08 -3.36 -10.89
C VAL A 21 -3.69 -3.62 -11.43
N SER A 22 -3.03 -2.54 -11.83
CA SER A 22 -1.58 -2.49 -11.72
C SER A 22 -1.28 -2.56 -10.22
N ALA A 23 -0.85 -3.73 -9.75
CA ALA A 23 -0.23 -3.84 -8.44
C ALA A 23 1.20 -3.26 -8.54
N GLU A 24 1.31 -1.96 -8.84
CA GLU A 24 2.54 -1.24 -8.54
C GLU A 24 2.72 -1.38 -7.03
N GLY A 25 3.73 -2.14 -6.62
CA GLY A 25 3.99 -2.42 -5.22
C GLY A 25 3.98 -1.13 -4.40
N ALA A 26 3.52 -1.22 -3.16
CA ALA A 26 3.49 -0.07 -2.27
C ALA A 26 4.89 0.58 -2.21
N PRO A 27 4.98 1.92 -2.21
CA PRO A 27 6.26 2.61 -2.18
C PRO A 27 7.08 2.18 -0.94
N ALA A 28 8.40 2.09 -1.11
CA ALA A 28 9.30 1.77 0.00
C ALA A 28 9.18 2.86 1.09
N MET A 29 8.87 2.44 2.33
CA MET A 29 8.75 3.38 3.45
C MET A 29 10.15 3.74 3.98
N PRO A 30 10.47 5.04 4.15
CA PRO A 30 11.76 5.46 4.69
C PRO A 30 11.85 5.12 6.17
N LEU A 31 12.93 4.42 6.55
CA LEU A 31 13.31 4.19 7.94
C LEU A 31 14.21 5.32 8.42
N VAL A 32 13.98 5.80 9.64
CA VAL A 32 14.74 6.86 10.29
C VAL A 32 15.16 6.42 11.68
N VAL A 33 16.27 6.97 12.17
CA VAL A 33 16.66 6.80 13.56
C VAL A 33 15.82 7.78 14.39
N CYS A 34 14.90 7.23 15.17
CA CYS A 34 14.01 8.00 16.03
C CYS A 34 14.49 7.96 17.47
N GLN A 35 14.55 9.14 18.09
CA GLN A 35 14.77 9.28 19.52
C GLN A 35 13.50 9.81 20.18
N VAL A 36 12.94 9.04 21.11
CA VAL A 36 11.78 9.43 21.94
C VAL A 36 12.27 9.61 23.37
N ASP A 37 12.29 10.84 23.84
CA ASP A 37 12.76 11.21 25.18
C ASP A 37 14.15 10.62 25.53
N LYS A 38 14.20 9.83 26.62
CA LYS A 38 15.39 9.16 27.14
C LYS A 38 15.48 7.69 26.69
N ALA A 39 14.59 7.25 25.79
CA ALA A 39 14.63 5.89 25.28
C ALA A 39 15.85 5.69 24.35
N PRO A 40 16.36 4.45 24.23
CA PRO A 40 17.34 4.10 23.22
C PRO A 40 16.87 4.52 21.82
N GLN A 41 17.81 4.90 20.96
CA GLN A 41 17.51 5.22 19.57
C GLN A 41 16.96 3.98 18.85
N MET A 42 15.87 4.16 18.10
CA MET A 42 15.19 3.07 17.39
C MET A 42 15.11 3.35 15.90
N LEU A 43 15.35 2.34 15.08
CA LEU A 43 15.14 2.42 13.64
C LEU A 43 13.67 2.08 13.32
N VAL A 44 12.90 3.09 12.94
CA VAL A 44 11.45 2.96 12.70
C VAL A 44 11.04 3.75 11.45
N PRO A 45 9.87 3.46 10.85
CA PRO A 45 9.35 4.30 9.77
C PRO A 45 9.14 5.76 10.21
N ALA A 46 9.36 6.71 9.30
CA ALA A 46 9.28 8.15 9.61
C ALA A 46 7.94 8.58 10.25
N TYR A 47 6.82 8.04 9.77
CA TYR A 47 5.49 8.35 10.30
C TYR A 47 5.30 7.86 11.74
N VAL A 48 5.96 6.76 12.11
CA VAL A 48 5.92 6.21 13.48
C VAL A 48 6.64 7.16 14.42
N CYS A 49 7.81 7.66 14.04
CA CYS A 49 8.55 8.63 14.84
C CYS A 49 7.75 9.93 15.07
N GLN A 50 7.08 10.41 14.03
CA GLN A 50 6.24 11.62 14.11
C GLN A 50 5.03 11.43 15.04
N TRP A 51 4.40 10.25 15.02
CA TRP A 51 3.29 9.93 15.92
C TRP A 51 3.69 9.97 17.40
N TYR A 52 4.89 9.48 17.72
CA TYR A 52 5.42 9.49 19.08
C TYR A 52 6.01 10.84 19.52
N GLY A 53 5.97 11.87 18.66
CA GLY A 53 6.62 13.16 18.95
C GLY A 53 8.15 13.06 19.07
N GLY A 54 8.75 12.03 18.48
CA GLY A 54 10.19 11.80 18.52
C GLY A 54 10.96 12.74 17.59
N SER A 55 12.24 12.94 17.92
CA SER A 55 13.17 13.64 17.04
C SER A 55 13.79 12.66 16.04
N GLN A 56 13.78 13.02 14.77
CA GLN A 56 14.38 12.25 13.68
C GLN A 56 15.84 12.66 13.51
N HIS A 57 16.73 11.69 13.34
CA HIS A 57 18.13 11.88 12.95
C HIS A 57 18.37 11.20 11.59
N TYR A 58 19.10 11.88 10.70
CA TYR A 58 19.41 11.42 9.33
C TYR A 58 20.85 10.89 9.23
#